data_AF-A0A1V2B0V8-F1
#
_entry.id   AF-A0A1V2B0V8-F1
#
_cell.length_a   1.000
_cell.length_b   1.000
_cell.length_c   1.000
_cell.angle_alpha   90.00
_cell.angle_beta   90.00
_cell.angle_gamma   90.00
#
_symmetry.space_group_name_H-M   'P 1'
#
loop_
_entity.id
_entity.type
_entity.pdbx_description
1 polymer ?
#
loop_
_entity_poly.entity_id
_entity_poly.type
_entity_poly.pdbx_seq_one_letter_code
_entity_poly.pdbx_strand_id
1 'polypeptide(L)'
;MQRKLSTRFRAVIFMLSLAMVAVLYFPIWKIELAAPQYPEGLTLKIAANGLRGDVDIVNGLNHYIGMQTLHTEDFIEFKILPFILGGLAVLGFVVCALNNRKVYYGWVVLFLLVAVVAMVDFYRWEYNYGHHLNPEAPIRVPGMAYQPPLLGYKQLLNFGAYSIPDVGGWIFIGVGALLVLLSFKFKKGFFVVAGLTLGLQSCSSGPAPIRYGQDACDFCKMGFTDKRFGAEIVTKKGKVFKYDDVHCLLAALKAGGQEVGGIWFLDFTDGQWIKAEDSRLLHSTAFHSPMGSDIAAFADSVHMKEFNGESLTWKGLYR
;
A
#
# COMPACT_ATOMS: atom_id res chain seq x y z
N MET A 1 -7.08 -17.76 40.62
CA MET A 1 -7.02 -16.60 39.68
C MET A 1 -7.68 -15.40 40.32
N GLN A 2 -6.97 -14.27 40.43
CA GLN A 2 -7.58 -13.02 40.91
C GLN A 2 -8.79 -12.65 40.03
N ARG A 3 -9.98 -12.48 40.63
CA ARG A 3 -11.21 -12.15 39.89
C ARG A 3 -11.31 -10.66 39.50
N LYS A 4 -10.65 -9.78 40.24
CA LYS A 4 -10.73 -8.31 40.10
C LYS A 4 -9.61 -7.74 39.21
N LEU A 5 -9.89 -6.60 38.59
CA LEU A 5 -8.96 -5.77 37.83
C LEU A 5 -8.30 -4.74 38.76
N SER A 6 -7.05 -4.34 38.46
CA SER A 6 -6.38 -3.28 39.21
C SER A 6 -6.92 -1.90 38.81
N THR A 7 -6.78 -0.89 39.68
CA THR A 7 -7.25 0.49 39.40
C THR A 7 -6.60 1.08 38.15
N ARG A 8 -5.29 0.91 37.97
CA ARG A 8 -4.57 1.35 36.76
C ARG A 8 -5.11 0.70 35.50
N PHE A 9 -5.43 -0.60 35.58
CA PHE A 9 -5.99 -1.34 34.45
C PHE A 9 -7.37 -0.84 34.04
N ARG A 10 -8.24 -0.59 35.03
CA ARG A 10 -9.57 -0.01 34.81
C ARG A 10 -9.49 1.40 34.23
N ALA A 11 -8.54 2.22 34.69
CA ALA A 11 -8.31 3.54 34.12
C ALA A 11 -7.95 3.44 32.62
N VAL A 12 -7.08 2.50 32.24
CA VAL A 12 -6.76 2.27 30.82
C VAL A 12 -7.99 1.81 30.04
N ILE A 13 -8.76 0.84 30.53
CA ILE A 13 -9.99 0.41 29.83
C ILE A 13 -10.97 1.58 29.67
N PHE A 14 -11.12 2.42 30.68
CA PHE A 14 -11.99 3.60 30.62
C PHE A 14 -11.55 4.54 29.49
N MET A 15 -10.25 4.81 29.37
CA MET A 15 -9.70 5.62 28.28
C MET A 15 -9.90 4.97 26.91
N LEU A 16 -9.72 3.65 26.80
CA LEU A 16 -9.99 2.90 25.55
C LEU A 16 -11.48 2.93 25.17
N SER A 17 -12.37 2.89 26.16
CA SER A 17 -13.82 2.98 25.95
C SER A 17 -14.22 4.37 25.45
N LEU A 18 -13.58 5.43 25.98
CA LEU A 18 -13.77 6.79 25.48
C LEU A 18 -13.22 6.97 24.06
N ALA A 19 -12.05 6.38 23.76
CA ALA A 19 -11.50 6.37 22.41
C ALA A 19 -12.43 5.65 21.42
N MET A 20 -13.09 4.56 21.84
CA MET A 20 -14.11 3.88 21.03
C MET A 20 -15.31 4.77 20.69
N VAL A 21 -15.73 5.65 21.60
CA VAL A 21 -16.79 6.63 21.31
C VAL A 21 -16.36 7.57 20.18
N ALA A 22 -15.08 7.95 20.10
CA ALA A 22 -14.58 8.81 19.03
C ALA A 22 -14.72 8.16 17.64
N VAL A 23 -14.61 6.82 17.53
CA VAL A 23 -14.75 6.09 16.25
C VAL A 23 -16.11 6.34 15.58
N LEU A 24 -17.15 6.67 16.35
CA LEU A 24 -18.48 7.00 15.80
C LEU A 24 -18.50 8.29 14.97
N TYR A 25 -17.57 9.20 15.23
CA TYR A 25 -17.57 10.55 14.65
C TYR A 25 -16.53 10.71 13.54
N PHE A 26 -15.46 9.92 13.57
CA PHE A 26 -14.39 9.97 12.58
C PHE A 26 -14.57 8.93 11.46
N PRO A 27 -14.12 9.22 10.23
CA PRO A 27 -14.04 8.22 9.17
C PRO A 27 -13.21 7.01 9.62
N ILE A 28 -13.72 5.82 9.34
CA ILE A 28 -13.09 4.55 9.70
C ILE A 28 -12.08 4.14 8.62
N TRP A 29 -12.45 4.33 7.36
CA TRP A 29 -11.63 3.95 6.21
C TRP A 29 -11.56 5.08 5.19
N LYS A 30 -10.47 5.12 4.43
CA LYS A 30 -10.35 5.99 3.25
C LYS A 30 -9.82 5.21 2.06
N ILE A 31 -10.33 5.56 0.89
CA ILE A 31 -9.87 5.08 -0.41
C ILE A 31 -9.53 6.31 -1.24
N GLU A 32 -8.26 6.45 -1.59
CA GLU A 32 -7.72 7.53 -2.39
C GLU A 32 -7.55 7.03 -3.83
N LEU A 33 -8.06 7.78 -4.79
CA LEU A 33 -7.99 7.46 -6.22
C LEU A 33 -7.16 8.53 -6.92
N ALA A 34 -6.11 8.09 -7.61
CA ALA A 34 -5.28 8.94 -8.45
C ALA A 34 -5.65 8.72 -9.92
N ALA A 35 -5.97 9.80 -10.62
CA ALA A 35 -6.37 9.79 -12.02
C ALA A 35 -5.65 10.89 -12.79
N PRO A 36 -5.27 10.69 -14.07
CA PRO A 36 -4.75 11.78 -14.90
C PRO A 36 -5.72 12.99 -15.02
N GLN A 37 -7.03 12.72 -14.94
CA GLN A 37 -8.08 13.74 -15.04
C GLN A 37 -8.31 14.52 -13.74
N TYR A 38 -7.87 13.96 -12.60
CA TYR A 38 -8.02 14.55 -11.26
C TYR A 38 -6.64 14.61 -10.60
N PRO A 39 -5.78 15.57 -11.00
CA PRO A 39 -4.41 15.67 -10.51
C PRO A 39 -4.31 15.90 -8.99
N GLU A 40 -5.34 16.47 -8.38
CA GLU A 40 -5.51 16.62 -6.93
C GLU A 40 -5.83 15.31 -6.21
N GLY A 41 -6.27 14.28 -6.94
CA GLY A 41 -6.76 13.01 -6.41
C GLY A 41 -8.19 13.10 -5.87
N LEU A 42 -8.87 11.96 -5.85
CA LEU A 42 -10.22 11.83 -5.28
C LEU A 42 -10.14 11.03 -3.99
N THR A 43 -10.98 11.35 -3.02
CA THR A 43 -11.03 10.64 -1.75
C THR A 43 -12.45 10.18 -1.43
N LEU A 44 -12.62 8.87 -1.32
CA LEU A 44 -13.80 8.25 -0.72
C LEU A 44 -13.51 7.94 0.75
N LYS A 45 -14.42 8.33 1.64
CA LYS A 45 -14.32 8.06 3.07
C LYS A 45 -15.51 7.25 3.55
N ILE A 46 -15.23 6.23 4.35
CA ILE A 46 -16.23 5.35 4.94
C ILE A 46 -16.29 5.68 6.43
N ALA A 47 -17.40 6.28 6.87
CA ALA A 47 -17.68 6.56 8.28
C ALA A 47 -18.66 5.52 8.85
N ALA A 48 -18.83 5.51 10.17
CA ALA A 48 -19.74 4.57 10.84
C ALA A 48 -21.18 4.62 10.29
N ASN A 49 -21.62 5.78 9.81
CA ASN A 49 -22.99 6.04 9.39
C ASN A 49 -23.15 6.40 7.90
N GLY A 50 -22.13 6.19 7.07
CA GLY A 50 -22.23 6.44 5.64
C GLY A 50 -20.94 6.80 4.93
N LEU A 51 -21.07 7.12 3.65
CA LEU A 51 -19.99 7.54 2.77
C LEU A 51 -19.82 9.06 2.78
N ARG A 52 -18.58 9.55 2.60
CA ARG A 52 -18.20 10.97 2.55
C ARG A 52 -17.09 11.19 1.53
N GLY A 53 -16.80 12.45 1.23
CA GLY A 53 -15.77 12.84 0.25
C GLY A 53 -16.36 12.93 -1.15
N ASP A 54 -15.60 12.53 -2.16
CA ASP A 54 -15.92 12.74 -3.58
C ASP A 54 -16.87 11.67 -4.15
N VAL A 55 -17.90 11.28 -3.39
CA VAL A 55 -18.80 10.15 -3.70
C VAL A 55 -19.45 10.31 -5.07
N ASP A 56 -19.97 11.49 -5.39
CA ASP A 56 -20.67 11.75 -6.66
C ASP A 56 -19.73 11.65 -7.86
N ILE A 57 -18.49 12.12 -7.71
CA ILE A 57 -17.47 12.03 -8.76
C ILE A 57 -17.08 10.56 -8.98
N VAL A 58 -16.85 9.82 -7.89
CA VAL A 58 -16.55 8.38 -7.96
C VAL A 58 -17.70 7.59 -8.58
N ASN A 59 -18.96 7.94 -8.28
CA ASN A 59 -20.13 7.34 -8.93
C ASN A 59 -20.17 7.60 -10.43
N GLY A 60 -19.81 8.82 -10.86
CA GLY A 60 -19.63 9.15 -12.27
C GLY A 60 -18.56 8.28 -12.94
N LEU A 61 -17.43 8.03 -12.26
CA LEU A 61 -16.37 7.16 -12.76
C LEU A 61 -16.82 5.68 -12.84
N ASN A 62 -17.49 5.19 -11.81
CA ASN A 62 -17.98 3.81 -11.73
C ASN A 62 -18.89 3.47 -12.91
N HIS A 63 -19.74 4.41 -13.33
CA HIS A 63 -20.64 4.25 -14.46
C HIS A 63 -19.90 3.85 -15.76
N TYR A 64 -18.71 4.42 -16.02
CA TYR A 64 -17.96 4.15 -17.25
C TYR A 64 -17.38 2.73 -17.31
N ILE A 65 -17.01 2.18 -16.16
CA ILE A 65 -16.40 0.84 -16.03
C ILE A 65 -17.41 -0.24 -15.62
N GLY A 66 -18.69 0.13 -15.51
CA GLY A 66 -19.78 -0.77 -15.15
C GLY A 66 -19.84 -1.14 -13.67
N MET A 67 -19.10 -0.46 -12.80
CA MET A 67 -19.26 -0.63 -11.36
C MET A 67 -20.59 -0.04 -10.90
N GLN A 68 -21.19 -0.63 -9.87
CA GLN A 68 -22.40 -0.09 -9.25
C GLN A 68 -22.12 1.29 -8.64
N THR A 69 -23.14 2.14 -8.60
CA THR A 69 -23.07 3.40 -7.86
C THR A 69 -23.13 3.12 -6.36
N LEU A 70 -22.51 4.00 -5.59
CA LEU A 70 -22.37 3.93 -4.15
C LEU A 70 -23.43 4.84 -3.53
N HIS A 71 -24.44 4.26 -2.88
CA HIS A 71 -25.39 4.98 -2.07
C HIS A 71 -25.36 4.46 -0.62
N THR A 72 -25.50 5.34 0.36
CA THR A 72 -25.42 4.95 1.78
C THR A 72 -26.52 3.95 2.15
N GLU A 73 -27.67 4.04 1.51
CA GLU A 73 -28.81 3.15 1.65
C GLU A 73 -28.56 1.72 1.16
N ASP A 74 -27.57 1.49 0.29
CA ASP A 74 -27.21 0.16 -0.22
C ASP A 74 -26.59 -0.72 0.88
N PHE A 75 -26.00 -0.08 1.90
CA PHE A 75 -25.27 -0.75 2.98
C PHE A 75 -26.10 -0.77 4.25
N ILE A 76 -26.60 -1.94 4.64
CA ILE A 76 -27.27 -2.12 5.93
C ILE A 76 -26.32 -1.81 7.10
N GLU A 77 -25.02 -1.99 6.88
CA GLU A 77 -23.93 -1.71 7.82
C GLU A 77 -24.01 -0.28 8.34
N PHE A 78 -24.30 0.73 7.51
CA PHE A 78 -24.39 2.11 7.99
C PHE A 78 -25.56 2.37 8.94
N LYS A 79 -26.57 1.49 8.96
CA LYS A 79 -27.66 1.52 9.94
C LYS A 79 -27.29 0.81 11.24
N ILE A 80 -26.52 -0.29 11.19
CA ILE A 80 -26.23 -1.14 12.35
C ILE A 80 -24.86 -0.85 13.02
N LEU A 81 -23.86 -0.46 12.24
CA LEU A 81 -22.48 -0.26 12.66
C LEU A 81 -22.34 0.81 13.76
N PRO A 82 -23.07 1.94 13.74
CA PRO A 82 -23.04 2.89 14.85
C PRO A 82 -23.47 2.26 16.19
N PHE A 83 -24.49 1.39 16.17
CA PHE A 83 -24.96 0.68 17.37
C PHE A 83 -23.97 -0.39 17.82
N ILE A 84 -23.31 -1.09 16.88
CA ILE A 84 -22.27 -2.07 17.21
C ILE A 84 -21.08 -1.38 17.88
N LEU A 85 -20.56 -0.30 17.28
CA LEU A 85 -19.44 0.47 17.82
C LEU A 85 -19.79 1.14 19.16
N GLY A 86 -20.98 1.72 19.27
CA GLY A 86 -21.50 2.27 20.52
C GLY A 86 -21.67 1.21 21.60
N GLY A 87 -22.18 0.03 21.24
CA GLY A 87 -22.30 -1.13 22.13
C GLY A 87 -20.94 -1.61 22.64
N LEU A 88 -19.93 -1.69 21.77
CA LEU A 88 -18.55 -2.02 22.16
C LEU A 88 -17.98 -0.98 23.14
N ALA A 89 -18.24 0.32 22.93
CA ALA A 89 -17.81 1.37 23.84
C ALA A 89 -18.50 1.25 25.22
N VAL A 90 -19.82 1.06 25.25
CA VAL A 90 -20.62 0.87 26.48
C VAL A 90 -20.15 -0.36 27.25
N LEU A 91 -19.91 -1.48 26.56
CA LEU A 91 -19.38 -2.69 27.18
C LEU A 91 -18.03 -2.46 27.87
N GLY A 92 -17.16 -1.62 27.31
CA GLY A 92 -15.91 -1.22 27.96
C GLY A 92 -16.13 -0.50 29.31
N PHE A 93 -17.10 0.42 29.37
CA PHE A 93 -17.51 1.04 30.63
C PHE A 93 -18.13 0.04 31.62
N VAL A 94 -18.92 -0.92 31.13
CA VAL A 94 -19.47 -2.02 31.94
C VAL A 94 -18.37 -2.90 32.52
N VAL A 95 -17.32 -3.21 31.75
CA VAL A 95 -16.13 -3.94 32.25
C VAL A 95 -15.50 -3.17 33.41
N CYS A 96 -15.37 -1.85 33.28
CA CYS A 96 -14.86 -0.98 34.35
C CYS A 96 -15.76 -1.02 35.59
N ALA A 97 -17.08 -0.96 35.43
CA ALA A 97 -18.04 -0.96 36.54
C ALA A 97 -18.07 -2.31 37.28
N LEU A 98 -18.18 -3.42 36.55
CA LEU A 98 -18.30 -4.77 37.11
C LEU A 98 -16.98 -5.30 37.70
N ASN A 99 -15.84 -4.72 37.31
CA ASN A 99 -14.51 -5.07 37.83
C ASN A 99 -14.24 -6.60 37.79
N ASN A 100 -14.64 -7.24 36.68
CA ASN A 100 -14.62 -8.68 36.54
C ASN A 100 -13.82 -9.10 35.30
N ARG A 101 -12.77 -9.89 35.49
CA ARG A 101 -11.89 -10.37 34.40
C ARG A 101 -12.62 -11.20 33.35
N LYS A 102 -13.65 -11.95 33.71
CA LYS A 102 -14.41 -12.75 32.72
C LYS A 102 -15.15 -11.85 31.74
N VAL A 103 -15.74 -10.76 32.24
CA VAL A 103 -16.43 -9.77 31.42
C VAL A 103 -15.43 -9.07 30.49
N TYR A 104 -14.25 -8.72 30.99
CA TYR A 104 -13.17 -8.19 30.15
C TYR A 104 -12.79 -9.14 29.00
N TYR A 105 -12.50 -10.41 29.27
CA TYR A 105 -12.16 -11.36 28.21
C TYR A 105 -13.31 -11.59 27.23
N GLY A 106 -14.56 -11.64 27.72
CA GLY A 106 -15.74 -11.72 26.85
C GLY A 106 -15.84 -10.50 25.91
N TRP A 107 -15.58 -9.31 26.43
CA TRP A 107 -15.53 -8.08 25.63
C TRP A 107 -14.40 -8.09 24.60
N VAL A 108 -13.19 -8.55 24.95
CA VAL A 108 -12.07 -8.68 23.99
C VAL A 108 -12.42 -9.66 22.86
N VAL A 109 -12.98 -10.83 23.18
CA VAL A 109 -13.39 -11.81 22.16
C VAL A 109 -14.46 -11.21 21.24
N LEU A 110 -15.48 -10.58 21.81
CA LEU A 110 -16.52 -9.92 21.02
C LEU A 110 -15.95 -8.82 20.12
N PHE A 111 -15.03 -8.00 20.63
CA PHE A 111 -14.36 -6.95 19.87
C PHE A 111 -13.63 -7.54 18.64
N LEU A 112 -12.84 -8.61 18.85
CA LEU A 112 -12.11 -9.27 17.77
C LEU A 112 -13.04 -9.93 16.75
N LEU A 113 -14.14 -10.54 17.20
CA LEU A 113 -15.15 -11.11 16.31
C LEU A 113 -15.79 -10.03 15.43
N VAL A 114 -16.18 -8.90 16.03
CA VAL A 114 -16.72 -7.76 15.27
C VAL A 114 -15.69 -7.24 14.26
N ALA A 115 -14.42 -7.12 14.65
CA ALA A 115 -13.34 -6.68 13.75
C ALA A 115 -13.19 -7.62 12.53
N VAL A 116 -13.16 -8.94 12.77
CA VAL A 116 -13.05 -9.93 11.69
C VAL A 116 -14.26 -9.90 10.78
N VAL A 117 -15.47 -9.89 11.34
CA VAL A 117 -16.73 -9.83 10.56
C VAL A 117 -16.77 -8.56 9.71
N ALA A 118 -16.41 -7.40 10.27
CA ALA A 118 -16.37 -6.14 9.53
C ALA A 118 -15.40 -6.18 8.34
N MET A 119 -14.21 -6.78 8.51
CA MET A 119 -13.25 -6.90 7.40
C MET A 119 -13.69 -7.90 6.32
N VAL A 120 -14.31 -9.02 6.72
CA VAL A 120 -14.87 -9.99 5.77
C VAL A 120 -16.02 -9.39 4.97
N ASP A 121 -16.90 -8.65 5.65
CA ASP A 121 -18.02 -7.98 5.00
C ASP A 121 -17.54 -6.87 4.05
N PHE A 122 -16.56 -6.07 4.47
CA PHE A 122 -15.95 -5.06 3.62
C PHE A 122 -15.32 -5.66 2.35
N TYR A 123 -14.56 -6.75 2.50
CA TYR A 123 -14.02 -7.48 1.35
C TYR A 123 -15.12 -8.01 0.42
N ARG A 124 -16.24 -8.51 0.97
CA ARG A 124 -17.39 -8.96 0.18
C ARG A 124 -17.95 -7.83 -0.68
N TRP A 125 -18.09 -6.63 -0.10
CA TRP A 125 -18.57 -5.45 -0.83
C TRP A 125 -17.61 -5.04 -1.95
N GLU A 126 -16.31 -4.95 -1.67
CA GLU A 126 -15.29 -4.65 -2.69
C GLU A 126 -15.29 -5.68 -3.83
N TYR A 127 -15.38 -6.97 -3.49
CA TYR A 127 -15.45 -8.05 -4.47
C TYR A 127 -16.69 -7.92 -5.34
N ASN A 128 -17.85 -7.72 -4.71
CA ASN A 128 -19.13 -7.60 -5.41
C ASN A 128 -19.13 -6.43 -6.40
N TYR A 129 -18.74 -5.24 -5.94
CA TYR A 129 -18.66 -4.05 -6.79
C TYR A 129 -17.62 -4.19 -7.90
N GLY A 130 -16.50 -4.88 -7.65
CA GLY A 130 -15.43 -5.04 -8.62
C GLY A 130 -15.63 -6.14 -9.67
N HIS A 131 -16.51 -7.12 -9.42
CA HIS A 131 -16.69 -8.30 -10.28
C HIS A 131 -18.07 -8.42 -10.93
N HIS A 132 -19.11 -7.83 -10.34
CA HIS A 132 -20.47 -7.83 -10.90
C HIS A 132 -20.70 -6.54 -11.69
N LEU A 133 -19.97 -6.43 -12.80
CA LEU A 133 -19.96 -5.24 -13.65
C LEU A 133 -21.10 -5.28 -14.67
N ASN A 134 -21.67 -4.11 -14.97
CA ASN A 134 -22.68 -3.97 -16.01
C ASN A 134 -22.05 -4.34 -17.39
N PRO A 135 -22.56 -5.37 -18.08
CA PRO A 135 -22.01 -5.79 -19.37
C PRO A 135 -22.22 -4.75 -20.46
N GLU A 136 -23.05 -3.72 -20.29
CA GLU A 136 -23.31 -2.66 -21.26
C GLU A 136 -22.42 -1.42 -21.08
N ALA A 137 -21.49 -1.44 -20.10
CA ALA A 137 -20.67 -0.28 -19.77
C ALA A 137 -19.81 0.23 -20.96
N PRO A 138 -19.55 1.55 -21.04
CA PRO A 138 -18.72 2.12 -22.11
C PRO A 138 -17.31 1.54 -22.21
N ILE A 139 -16.64 1.32 -21.07
CA ILE A 139 -15.28 0.80 -20.99
C ILE A 139 -15.32 -0.62 -20.45
N ARG A 140 -14.86 -1.57 -21.26
CA ARG A 140 -14.78 -2.99 -20.91
C ARG A 140 -13.44 -3.55 -21.34
N VAL A 141 -12.74 -4.18 -20.40
CA VAL A 141 -11.53 -4.94 -20.70
C VAL A 141 -11.81 -6.41 -20.39
N PRO A 142 -11.85 -7.30 -21.40
CA PRO A 142 -12.15 -8.71 -21.19
C PRO A 142 -11.25 -9.35 -20.12
N GLY A 143 -11.86 -10.01 -19.14
CA GLY A 143 -11.14 -10.71 -18.07
C GLY A 143 -10.57 -9.82 -16.95
N MET A 144 -10.82 -8.50 -16.96
CA MET A 144 -10.40 -7.59 -15.90
C MET A 144 -11.54 -7.28 -14.92
N ALA A 145 -11.20 -7.25 -13.63
CA ALA A 145 -12.07 -6.83 -12.54
C ALA A 145 -11.54 -5.53 -11.92
N TYR A 146 -12.45 -4.65 -11.51
CA TYR A 146 -12.13 -3.33 -10.98
C TYR A 146 -12.19 -3.26 -9.44
N GLN A 147 -12.01 -4.42 -8.77
CA GLN A 147 -11.99 -4.47 -7.31
C GLN A 147 -10.81 -3.63 -6.76
N PRO A 148 -11.08 -2.58 -5.95
CA PRO A 148 -10.04 -1.84 -5.22
C PRO A 148 -9.37 -2.75 -4.18
N PRO A 149 -8.14 -2.42 -3.72
CA PRO A 149 -7.48 -3.22 -2.70
C PRO A 149 -8.17 -3.01 -1.35
N LEU A 150 -8.37 -4.08 -0.57
CA LEU A 150 -8.84 -3.97 0.81
C LEU A 150 -7.88 -3.12 1.66
N LEU A 151 -6.57 -3.29 1.43
CA LEU A 151 -5.50 -2.55 2.07
C LEU A 151 -4.32 -2.38 1.11
N GLY A 152 -3.74 -1.19 1.07
CA GLY A 152 -2.58 -0.87 0.25
C GLY A 152 -2.95 -0.30 -1.12
N TYR A 153 -2.04 -0.42 -2.08
CA TYR A 153 -2.16 0.19 -3.40
C TYR A 153 -2.44 -0.85 -4.49
N LYS A 154 -3.29 -0.51 -5.47
CA LYS A 154 -3.51 -1.30 -6.67
C LYS A 154 -3.80 -0.37 -7.85
N GLN A 155 -3.12 -0.62 -8.96
CA GLN A 155 -3.41 0.04 -10.23
C GLN A 155 -4.62 -0.65 -10.91
N LEU A 156 -5.61 0.14 -11.33
CA LEU A 156 -6.81 -0.24 -12.04
C LEU A 156 -6.87 0.57 -13.35
N LEU A 157 -6.43 -0.01 -14.46
CA LEU A 157 -6.24 0.70 -15.74
C LEU A 157 -5.30 1.91 -15.58
N ASN A 158 -5.80 3.11 -15.86
CA ASN A 158 -5.09 4.37 -15.73
C ASN A 158 -5.31 5.05 -14.36
N PHE A 159 -5.99 4.37 -13.43
CA PHE A 159 -6.29 4.88 -12.10
C PHE A 159 -5.52 4.10 -11.03
N GLY A 160 -4.91 4.79 -10.08
CA GLY A 160 -4.34 4.16 -8.89
C GLY A 160 -5.34 4.23 -7.74
N ALA A 161 -5.58 3.12 -7.04
CA ALA A 161 -6.41 3.08 -5.84
C ALA A 161 -5.56 2.74 -4.61
N TYR A 162 -5.60 3.58 -3.58
CA TYR A 162 -4.93 3.36 -2.31
C TYR A 162 -5.94 3.30 -1.16
N SER A 163 -5.99 2.17 -0.46
CA SER A 163 -6.98 1.88 0.58
C SER A 163 -6.30 1.68 1.93
N ILE A 164 -6.76 2.41 2.96
CA ILE A 164 -6.14 2.39 4.29
C ILE A 164 -7.13 2.81 5.39
N PRO A 165 -6.96 2.35 6.65
CA PRO A 165 -7.68 2.94 7.77
C PRO A 165 -7.50 4.47 7.80
N ASP A 166 -8.59 5.19 8.04
CA ASP A 166 -8.56 6.61 8.39
C ASP A 166 -8.55 6.75 9.93
N VAL A 167 -8.71 7.97 10.46
CA VAL A 167 -8.56 8.29 11.90
C VAL A 167 -9.34 7.32 12.81
N GLY A 168 -10.63 7.08 12.51
CA GLY A 168 -11.47 6.17 13.28
C GLY A 168 -11.00 4.71 13.22
N GLY A 169 -10.50 4.27 12.06
CA GLY A 169 -9.97 2.93 11.88
C GLY A 169 -8.67 2.72 12.65
N TRP A 170 -7.76 3.70 12.63
CA TRP A 170 -6.54 3.65 13.45
C TRP A 170 -6.83 3.66 14.95
N ILE A 171 -7.82 4.42 15.40
CA ILE A 171 -8.28 4.38 16.79
C ILE A 171 -8.81 2.97 17.13
N PHE A 172 -9.67 2.39 16.28
CA PHE A 172 -10.23 1.07 16.49
C PHE A 172 -9.15 -0.02 16.55
N ILE A 173 -8.20 -0.01 15.60
CA ILE A 173 -7.05 -0.93 15.56
C ILE A 173 -6.19 -0.77 16.82
N GLY A 174 -5.89 0.47 17.20
CA GLY A 174 -5.09 0.77 18.40
C GLY A 174 -5.75 0.29 19.69
N VAL A 175 -7.07 0.48 19.82
CA VAL A 175 -7.86 -0.06 20.92
C VAL A 175 -7.77 -1.59 20.95
N GLY A 176 -8.04 -2.26 19.83
CA GLY A 176 -7.96 -3.72 19.73
C GLY A 176 -6.59 -4.27 20.11
N ALA A 177 -5.52 -3.67 19.58
CA ALA A 177 -4.14 -4.05 19.90
C ALA A 177 -3.83 -3.90 21.40
N LEU A 178 -4.21 -2.76 22.00
CA LEU A 178 -4.00 -2.54 23.43
C LEU A 178 -4.81 -3.50 24.29
N LEU A 179 -6.07 -3.79 23.92
CA LEU A 179 -6.89 -4.79 24.62
C LEU A 179 -6.25 -6.18 24.58
N VAL A 180 -5.70 -6.59 23.45
CA VAL A 180 -5.00 -7.87 23.33
C VAL A 180 -3.70 -7.88 24.14
N LEU A 181 -2.88 -6.83 24.07
CA LEU A 181 -1.63 -6.70 24.85
C LEU A 181 -1.90 -6.74 26.37
N LEU A 182 -2.94 -6.06 26.82
CA LEU A 182 -3.38 -6.04 28.20
C LEU A 182 -3.85 -7.41 28.70
N SER A 183 -4.37 -8.26 27.80
CA SER A 183 -4.75 -9.64 28.11
C SER A 183 -3.56 -10.53 28.45
N PHE A 184 -2.39 -10.29 27.84
CA PHE A 184 -1.17 -11.06 28.06
C PHE A 184 -0.47 -10.73 29.38
N LYS A 185 -0.57 -9.49 29.89
CA LYS A 185 -0.04 -9.15 31.24
C LYS A 185 -0.66 -9.99 32.36
N PHE A 186 -1.80 -10.65 32.13
CA PHE A 186 -2.49 -11.49 33.12
C PHE A 186 -2.17 -12.98 33.07
N LYS A 187 -1.49 -13.48 32.01
CA LYS A 187 -1.12 -14.89 31.90
C LYS A 187 0.36 -15.01 31.53
N LYS A 188 1.19 -15.47 32.48
CA LYS A 188 2.47 -16.10 32.14
C LYS A 188 2.15 -17.39 31.38
N GLY A 189 2.33 -17.39 30.07
CA GLY A 189 2.24 -18.58 29.23
C GLY A 189 0.99 -18.63 28.35
N PHE A 190 1.13 -18.16 27.11
CA PHE A 190 0.86 -18.92 25.88
C PHE A 190 1.26 -18.04 24.69
N PHE A 191 2.19 -18.52 23.87
CA PHE A 191 2.59 -17.94 22.58
C PHE A 191 1.43 -18.02 21.56
N VAL A 192 1.57 -17.29 20.42
CA VAL A 192 0.76 -17.39 19.17
C VAL A 192 -0.51 -16.49 19.21
N VAL A 193 -0.82 -15.50 18.34
CA VAL A 193 -0.29 -14.93 17.09
C VAL A 193 -0.34 -13.40 17.26
N ALA A 194 0.78 -12.74 17.51
CA ALA A 194 0.96 -11.31 17.21
C ALA A 194 1.97 -11.21 16.06
N GLY A 195 1.69 -11.96 14.99
CA GLY A 195 2.33 -11.79 13.70
C GLY A 195 1.67 -10.64 12.92
N LEU A 196 1.45 -9.49 13.57
CA LEU A 196 1.43 -8.25 12.82
C LEU A 196 2.91 -7.93 12.61
N THR A 197 3.40 -8.44 11.49
CA THR A 197 4.71 -8.21 10.92
C THR A 197 5.04 -6.73 10.98
N LEU A 198 5.62 -6.29 12.11
CA LEU A 198 6.64 -5.26 12.09
C LEU A 198 7.66 -5.81 11.12
N GLY A 199 7.65 -5.23 9.92
CA GLY A 199 8.58 -5.58 8.88
C GLY A 199 9.97 -5.61 9.48
N LEU A 200 10.54 -6.80 9.55
CA LEU A 200 11.95 -6.95 9.31
C LEU A 200 12.14 -6.35 7.92
N GLN A 201 12.37 -5.03 7.88
CA GLN A 201 12.96 -4.37 6.73
C GLN A 201 14.26 -5.12 6.55
N SER A 202 14.22 -6.12 5.65
CA SER A 202 15.41 -6.69 5.09
C SER A 202 16.12 -5.52 4.44
N CYS A 203 17.12 -5.01 5.14
CA CYS A 203 17.99 -3.97 4.64
C CYS A 203 18.88 -4.66 3.62
N SER A 204 18.36 -4.89 2.41
CA SER A 204 19.17 -5.43 1.31
C SER A 204 20.11 -4.32 0.86
N SER A 205 21.41 -4.50 1.04
CA SER A 205 22.45 -3.55 0.64
C SER A 205 22.79 -3.65 -0.87
N GLY A 206 21.78 -3.84 -1.73
CA GLY A 206 21.94 -4.13 -3.14
C GLY A 206 20.80 -3.57 -4.00
N PRO A 207 20.89 -3.75 -5.33
CA PRO A 207 19.86 -3.29 -6.25
C PRO A 207 18.54 -4.03 -5.99
N ALA A 208 17.42 -3.35 -6.22
CA ALA A 208 16.08 -3.88 -6.05
C ALA A 208 15.46 -4.22 -7.41
N PRO A 209 14.54 -5.18 -7.51
CA PRO A 209 13.84 -5.42 -8.77
C PRO A 209 12.95 -4.21 -9.14
N ILE A 210 12.87 -3.87 -10.43
CA ILE A 210 11.91 -2.90 -10.96
C ILE A 210 10.51 -3.55 -11.00
N ARG A 211 9.53 -2.95 -10.34
CA ARG A 211 8.13 -3.39 -10.38
C ARG A 211 7.41 -2.66 -11.51
N TYR A 212 7.42 -3.25 -12.69
CA TYR A 212 6.73 -2.71 -13.87
C TYR A 212 5.24 -2.45 -13.57
N GLY A 213 4.75 -1.27 -13.96
CA GLY A 213 3.39 -0.81 -13.67
C GLY A 213 3.15 -0.32 -12.23
N GLN A 214 4.16 -0.33 -11.36
CA GLN A 214 4.08 0.21 -9.99
C GLN A 214 5.16 1.25 -9.69
N ASP A 215 6.39 0.98 -10.11
CA ASP A 215 7.52 1.88 -9.89
C ASP A 215 7.54 2.97 -10.98
N ALA A 216 7.94 4.17 -10.59
CA ALA A 216 8.22 5.29 -11.49
C ALA A 216 9.70 5.67 -11.39
N CYS A 217 10.28 6.14 -12.50
CA CYS A 217 11.64 6.62 -12.52
C CYS A 217 11.82 7.80 -11.57
N ASP A 218 12.85 7.76 -10.74
CA ASP A 218 13.15 8.79 -9.74
C ASP A 218 13.58 10.13 -10.35
N PHE A 219 13.97 10.15 -11.63
CA PHE A 219 14.28 11.37 -12.37
C PHE A 219 13.08 11.90 -13.17
N CYS A 220 12.66 11.22 -14.24
CA CYS A 220 11.62 11.71 -15.15
C CYS A 220 10.18 11.48 -14.65
N LYS A 221 9.98 10.70 -13.59
CA LYS A 221 8.68 10.32 -12.99
C LYS A 221 7.77 9.50 -13.90
N MET A 222 8.24 9.08 -15.08
CA MET A 222 7.52 8.17 -15.96
C MET A 222 7.65 6.72 -15.48
N GLY A 223 6.70 5.86 -15.87
CA GLY A 223 6.74 4.43 -15.56
C GLY A 223 7.70 3.68 -16.48
N PHE A 224 8.23 2.55 -15.99
CA PHE A 224 9.15 1.70 -16.75
C PHE A 224 8.43 0.93 -17.86
N THR A 225 8.96 0.98 -19.08
CA THR A 225 8.30 0.41 -20.27
C THR A 225 9.09 -0.72 -20.94
N ASP A 226 10.42 -0.72 -20.86
CA ASP A 226 11.28 -1.75 -21.44
C ASP A 226 12.05 -2.50 -20.34
N LYS A 227 12.13 -3.82 -20.45
CA LYS A 227 12.81 -4.67 -19.46
C LYS A 227 14.31 -4.79 -19.68
N ARG A 228 14.79 -4.35 -20.84
CA ARG A 228 16.20 -4.40 -21.24
C ARG A 228 16.98 -3.17 -20.79
N PHE A 229 16.28 -2.13 -20.35
CA PHE A 229 16.85 -0.89 -19.86
C PHE A 229 16.40 -0.62 -18.43
N GLY A 230 17.31 -0.07 -17.66
CA GLY A 230 17.08 0.30 -16.28
C GLY A 230 18.39 0.51 -15.58
N ALA A 231 18.39 1.43 -14.65
CA ALA A 231 19.56 1.72 -13.84
C ALA A 231 19.17 2.04 -12.40
N GLU A 232 20.04 1.74 -11.45
CA GLU A 232 19.82 2.04 -10.05
C GLU A 232 21.02 2.69 -9.39
N ILE A 233 20.73 3.64 -8.49
CA ILE A 233 21.69 4.17 -7.52
C ILE A 233 21.28 3.63 -6.15
N VAL A 234 22.16 2.85 -5.53
CA VAL A 234 22.01 2.46 -4.14
C VAL A 234 22.91 3.37 -3.31
N THR A 235 22.33 4.10 -2.37
CA THR A 235 23.08 5.01 -1.51
C THR A 235 23.89 4.26 -0.45
N LYS A 236 24.85 4.93 0.18
CA LYS A 236 25.60 4.41 1.35
C LYS A 236 24.72 3.94 2.50
N LYS A 237 23.49 4.47 2.61
CA LYS A 237 22.49 4.11 3.62
C LYS A 237 21.52 3.02 3.15
N GLY A 238 21.71 2.46 1.95
CA GLY A 238 20.86 1.40 1.38
C GLY A 238 19.57 1.88 0.72
N LYS A 239 19.32 3.20 0.63
CA LYS A 239 18.18 3.71 -0.15
C LYS A 239 18.46 3.51 -1.65
N VAL A 240 17.51 2.91 -2.36
CA VAL A 240 17.56 2.64 -3.80
C VAL A 240 16.79 3.71 -4.56
N PHE A 241 17.40 4.26 -5.61
CA PHE A 241 16.75 5.12 -6.61
C PHE A 241 16.81 4.44 -7.97
N LYS A 242 15.71 4.45 -8.71
CA LYS A 242 15.51 3.71 -9.97
C LYS A 242 15.36 4.66 -11.15
N TYR A 243 15.96 4.31 -12.28
CA TYR A 243 16.00 5.13 -13.48
C TYR A 243 15.65 4.31 -14.71
N ASP A 244 14.81 4.87 -15.58
CA ASP A 244 14.26 4.17 -16.75
C ASP A 244 15.35 3.78 -17.76
N ASP A 245 16.37 4.62 -17.90
CA ASP A 245 17.58 4.30 -18.64
C ASP A 245 18.82 5.07 -18.11
N VAL A 246 19.93 4.93 -18.82
CA VAL A 246 21.21 5.58 -18.49
C VAL A 246 21.12 7.11 -18.52
N HIS A 247 20.30 7.70 -19.41
CA HIS A 247 20.13 9.16 -19.50
C HIS A 247 19.55 9.72 -18.20
N CYS A 248 18.47 9.10 -17.70
CA CYS A 248 17.84 9.51 -16.44
C CYS A 248 18.79 9.41 -15.25
N LEU A 249 19.60 8.35 -15.19
CA LEU A 249 20.59 8.17 -14.13
C LEU A 249 21.67 9.24 -14.18
N LEU A 250 22.23 9.53 -15.36
CA LEU A 250 23.28 10.55 -15.51
C LEU A 250 22.76 11.94 -15.17
N ALA A 251 21.53 12.26 -15.59
CA ALA A 251 20.90 13.52 -15.27
C ALA A 251 20.67 13.68 -13.75
N ALA A 252 20.28 12.60 -13.06
CA ALA A 252 20.15 12.58 -11.60
C ALA A 252 21.50 12.76 -10.88
N LEU A 253 22.56 12.10 -11.35
CA LEU A 253 23.90 12.30 -10.80
C LEU A 253 24.40 13.73 -10.97
N LYS A 254 24.13 14.35 -12.12
CA LYS A 254 24.48 15.75 -12.40
C LYS A 254 23.69 16.73 -11.52
N ALA A 255 22.44 16.42 -11.20
CA ALA A 255 21.61 17.22 -10.28
C ALA A 255 22.09 17.13 -8.82
N GLY A 256 22.79 16.05 -8.45
CA GLY A 256 23.37 15.85 -7.12
C GLY A 256 22.36 15.44 -6.05
N GLY A 257 22.80 15.44 -4.78
CA GLY A 257 21.94 15.16 -3.61
C GLY A 257 21.87 13.70 -3.17
N GLN A 258 22.62 12.80 -3.81
CA GLN A 258 22.63 11.37 -3.49
C GLN A 258 24.00 10.92 -2.95
N GLU A 259 24.02 10.32 -1.75
CA GLU A 259 25.23 9.69 -1.20
C GLU A 259 25.47 8.33 -1.89
N VAL A 260 25.99 8.35 -3.13
CA VAL A 260 26.19 7.14 -3.95
C VAL A 260 27.03 6.09 -3.20
N GLY A 261 26.46 4.90 -3.01
CA GLY A 261 27.14 3.72 -2.47
C GLY A 261 27.47 2.70 -3.57
N GLY A 262 26.70 2.67 -4.67
CA GLY A 262 26.98 1.92 -5.88
C GLY A 262 25.96 2.23 -6.98
N ILE A 263 26.28 1.78 -8.20
CA ILE A 263 25.45 1.97 -9.40
C ILE A 263 25.31 0.64 -10.13
N TRP A 264 24.10 0.34 -10.60
CA TRP A 264 23.79 -0.86 -11.36
C TRP A 264 23.03 -0.53 -12.65
N PHE A 265 23.22 -1.38 -13.65
CA PHE A 265 22.47 -1.38 -14.90
C PHE A 265 21.83 -2.74 -15.11
N LEU A 266 20.67 -2.78 -15.76
CA LEU A 266 20.11 -4.04 -16.25
C LEU A 266 20.91 -4.53 -17.45
N ASP A 267 21.22 -5.82 -17.47
CA ASP A 267 21.74 -6.49 -18.66
C ASP A 267 20.69 -6.42 -19.77
N PHE A 268 21.10 -5.94 -20.94
CA PHE A 268 20.26 -5.84 -22.12
C PHE A 268 19.77 -7.20 -22.63
N THR A 269 20.49 -8.28 -22.30
CA THR A 269 20.18 -9.65 -22.75
C THR A 269 19.14 -10.33 -21.88
N ASP A 270 19.32 -10.34 -20.56
CA ASP A 270 18.51 -11.13 -19.62
C ASP A 270 17.89 -10.33 -18.48
N GLY A 271 18.17 -9.02 -18.38
CA GLY A 271 17.62 -8.14 -17.36
C GLY A 271 18.19 -8.39 -15.95
N GLN A 272 19.37 -9.00 -15.82
CA GLN A 272 20.04 -9.10 -14.52
C GLN A 272 20.78 -7.82 -14.14
N TRP A 273 20.93 -7.57 -12.83
CA TRP A 273 21.65 -6.40 -12.34
C TRP A 273 23.17 -6.58 -12.45
N ILE A 274 23.81 -5.70 -13.21
CA ILE A 274 25.26 -5.63 -13.35
C ILE A 274 25.74 -4.36 -12.64
N LYS A 275 26.81 -4.45 -11.85
CA LYS A 275 27.46 -3.24 -11.32
C LYS A 275 28.02 -2.42 -12.47
N ALA A 276 27.90 -1.10 -12.40
CA ALA A 276 28.37 -0.18 -13.44
C ALA A 276 29.86 -0.38 -13.78
N GLU A 277 30.68 -0.68 -12.78
CA GLU A 277 32.12 -0.94 -12.93
C GLU A 277 32.43 -2.23 -13.71
N ASP A 278 31.55 -3.22 -13.59
CA ASP A 278 31.69 -4.53 -14.23
C ASP A 278 30.99 -4.59 -15.59
N SER A 279 30.09 -3.63 -15.87
CA SER A 279 29.33 -3.57 -17.11
C SER A 279 30.19 -3.22 -18.33
N ARG A 280 29.71 -3.62 -19.51
CA ARG A 280 30.18 -3.13 -20.81
C ARG A 280 29.05 -2.33 -21.43
N LEU A 281 29.30 -1.06 -21.75
CA LEU A 281 28.29 -0.15 -22.29
C LEU A 281 28.50 0.00 -23.78
N LEU A 282 27.42 -0.04 -24.55
CA LEU A 282 27.45 0.18 -25.99
C LEU A 282 26.39 1.22 -26.36
N HIS A 283 26.80 2.27 -27.06
CA HIS A 283 25.90 3.27 -27.61
C HIS A 283 25.58 2.95 -29.07
N SER A 284 24.29 2.82 -29.38
CA SER A 284 23.80 2.59 -30.74
C SER A 284 22.35 3.02 -30.87
N THR A 285 22.04 3.82 -31.89
CA THR A 285 20.67 4.28 -32.16
C THR A 285 19.70 3.14 -32.48
N ALA A 286 20.20 1.94 -32.76
CA ALA A 286 19.40 0.74 -32.95
C ALA A 286 18.72 0.23 -31.67
N PHE A 287 19.20 0.68 -30.50
CA PHE A 287 18.68 0.21 -29.21
C PHE A 287 17.33 0.84 -28.85
N HIS A 288 17.04 2.05 -29.32
CA HIS A 288 15.79 2.78 -29.08
C HIS A 288 15.40 2.78 -27.59
N SER A 289 16.27 3.32 -26.73
CA SER A 289 16.03 3.28 -25.29
C SER A 289 14.83 4.16 -24.87
N PRO A 290 14.13 3.85 -23.77
CA PRO A 290 12.93 4.58 -23.34
C PRO A 290 13.08 6.10 -23.23
N MET A 291 14.24 6.60 -22.82
CA MET A 291 14.53 8.03 -22.67
C MET A 291 15.63 8.52 -23.62
N GLY A 292 15.89 7.77 -24.70
CA GLY A 292 16.77 8.19 -25.79
C GLY A 292 18.26 8.28 -25.43
N SER A 293 18.71 7.58 -24.38
CA SER A 293 20.15 7.36 -24.17
C SER A 293 20.77 6.51 -25.27
N ASP A 294 20.02 5.55 -25.83
CA ASP A 294 20.52 4.57 -26.80
C ASP A 294 21.77 3.82 -26.30
N ILE A 295 21.91 3.69 -24.98
CA ILE A 295 23.00 2.98 -24.31
C ILE A 295 22.45 1.69 -23.70
N ALA A 296 23.00 0.56 -24.12
CA ALA A 296 22.73 -0.76 -23.55
C ALA A 296 23.92 -1.22 -22.69
N ALA A 297 23.63 -1.94 -21.59
CA ALA A 297 24.63 -2.54 -20.73
C ALA A 297 24.65 -4.06 -20.91
N PHE A 298 25.84 -4.65 -20.93
CA PHE A 298 26.04 -6.08 -21.11
C PHE A 298 26.97 -6.62 -20.02
N ALA A 299 26.67 -7.82 -19.50
CA ALA A 299 27.57 -8.52 -18.59
C ALA A 299 28.81 -9.07 -19.31
N ASP A 300 28.66 -9.44 -20.58
CA ASP A 300 29.73 -10.05 -21.38
C ASP A 300 29.93 -9.39 -22.76
N SER A 301 31.12 -9.61 -23.33
CA SER A 301 31.51 -9.04 -24.61
C SER A 301 31.05 -9.85 -25.83
N VAL A 302 30.49 -11.04 -25.64
CA VAL A 302 30.03 -11.90 -26.75
C VAL A 302 28.74 -11.33 -27.30
N HIS A 303 27.73 -11.16 -26.43
CA HIS A 303 26.44 -10.58 -26.84
C HIS A 303 26.57 -9.12 -27.29
N MET A 304 27.45 -8.34 -26.64
CA MET A 304 27.70 -6.95 -27.06
C MET A 304 28.18 -6.84 -28.52
N LYS A 305 28.97 -7.82 -29.00
CA LYS A 305 29.52 -7.80 -30.38
C LYS A 305 28.48 -8.10 -31.46
N GLU A 306 27.30 -8.59 -31.09
CA GLU A 306 26.20 -8.81 -32.04
C GLU A 306 25.60 -7.49 -32.52
N PHE A 307 25.87 -6.39 -31.80
CA PHE A 307 25.37 -5.07 -32.10
C PHE A 307 26.50 -4.15 -32.58
N ASN A 308 26.21 -3.35 -33.61
CA ASN A 308 27.10 -2.29 -34.05
C ASN A 308 26.89 -1.05 -33.18
N GLY A 309 27.97 -0.48 -32.64
CA GLY A 309 27.90 0.72 -31.82
C GLY A 309 29.25 1.17 -31.29
N GLU A 310 29.25 2.29 -30.57
CA GLU A 310 30.41 2.82 -29.88
C GLU A 310 30.52 2.21 -28.48
N SER A 311 31.66 1.59 -28.17
CA SER A 311 31.89 1.04 -26.84
C SER A 311 32.25 2.15 -25.86
N LEU A 312 31.48 2.21 -24.76
CA LEU A 312 31.64 3.18 -23.71
C LEU A 312 32.12 2.49 -22.42
N THR A 313 32.83 3.24 -21.59
CA THR A 313 33.16 2.81 -20.23
C THR A 313 32.39 3.67 -19.23
N TRP A 314 31.98 3.08 -18.10
CA TRP A 314 31.30 3.83 -17.05
C TRP A 314 32.10 5.08 -16.62
N LYS A 315 33.42 4.94 -16.46
CA LYS A 315 34.33 6.05 -16.14
C LYS A 315 34.40 7.13 -17.22
N GLY A 316 34.10 6.82 -18.48
CA GLY A 316 34.03 7.78 -19.57
C GLY A 316 32.70 8.53 -19.63
N LEU A 317 31.61 7.87 -19.24
CA LEU A 317 30.26 8.45 -19.16
C LEU A 317 30.05 9.34 -17.94
N TYR A 318 30.73 9.03 -16.83
CA TYR A 318 30.57 9.71 -15.55
C TYR A 318 31.86 10.46 -15.13
N ARG A 319 32.24 11.46 -15.93
CA ARG A 319 33.32 12.42 -15.64
C ARG A 319 32.81 13.86 -15.67
#